data_AF-A0A1I3WMC8-F1
#
_entry.id   AF-A0A1I3WMC8-F1
#
_cell.length_a   1.000
_cell.length_b   1.000
_cell.length_c   1.000
_cell.angle_alpha   90.00
_cell.angle_beta   90.00
_cell.angle_gamma   90.00
#
_symmetry.space_group_name_H-M   'P 1'
#
loop_
_entity.id
_entity.type
_entity.pdbx_description
1 polymer ?
#
loop_
_entity_poly.entity_id
_entity_poly.type
_entity_poly.pdbx_seq_one_letter_code
_entity_poly.pdbx_strand_id
1 'polypeptide(L)'
;MRPPAPFASVLDRLGEPVVLVEALRVGEPLGHTSWSEAVPGEEFGLWDGDEAEELLGLLAALPAGERMRCFIPRYGLRLHTAGGDARDIAFCFRCHTALVLGPGGAREWPAFDGESAPARELLCRFRAAGAQATGPRTV
;
A
#
# COMPACT_ATOMS: atom_id res chain seq x y z
N MET A 1 -8.41 -24.62 8.32
CA MET A 1 -8.89 -23.22 8.24
C MET A 1 -7.70 -22.37 7.84
N ARG A 2 -7.70 -21.76 6.65
CA ARG A 2 -6.62 -20.86 6.21
C ARG A 2 -6.82 -19.53 6.94
N PRO A 3 -5.78 -18.92 7.56
CA PRO A 3 -5.93 -17.63 8.20
C PRO A 3 -6.43 -16.59 7.18
N PRO A 4 -7.26 -15.62 7.61
CA PRO A 4 -7.73 -14.56 6.72
C PRO A 4 -6.54 -13.81 6.12
N ALA A 5 -6.73 -13.30 4.91
CA ALA A 5 -5.73 -12.44 4.28
C ALA A 5 -5.49 -11.21 5.18
N PRO A 6 -4.23 -10.89 5.51
CA PRO A 6 -3.90 -9.87 6.51
C PRO A 6 -4.44 -8.49 6.15
N PHE A 7 -4.51 -8.19 4.85
CA PHE A 7 -5.01 -6.91 4.36
C PHE A 7 -6.53 -6.83 4.30
N ALA A 8 -7.27 -7.96 4.22
CA ALA A 8 -8.72 -7.92 4.32
C ALA A 8 -9.16 -7.27 5.64
N SER A 9 -8.54 -7.67 6.76
CA SER A 9 -8.80 -7.06 8.07
C SER A 9 -8.35 -5.60 8.18
N VAL A 10 -7.33 -5.18 7.43
CA VAL A 10 -6.91 -3.77 7.35
C VAL A 10 -7.99 -2.95 6.65
N LEU A 11 -8.49 -3.45 5.52
CA LEU A 11 -9.52 -2.79 4.73
C LEU A 11 -10.86 -2.74 5.47
N ASP A 12 -11.27 -3.81 6.15
CA ASP A 12 -12.49 -3.85 6.96
C ASP A 12 -12.53 -2.76 8.04
N ARG A 13 -11.36 -2.34 8.55
CA ARG A 13 -11.24 -1.32 9.60
C ARG A 13 -11.19 0.11 9.07
N LEU A 14 -11.25 0.31 7.75
CA LEU A 14 -11.40 1.64 7.17
C LEU A 14 -12.74 2.27 7.54
N GLY A 15 -13.78 1.44 7.75
CA GLY A 15 -15.11 1.87 8.19
C GLY A 15 -15.95 2.60 7.13
N GLU A 16 -15.29 3.19 6.13
CA GLU A 16 -15.87 3.92 5.01
C GLU A 16 -15.26 3.41 3.68
N PRO A 17 -15.99 3.52 2.56
CA PRO A 17 -15.48 3.09 1.26
C PRO A 17 -14.29 3.95 0.84
N VAL A 18 -13.28 3.32 0.25
CA VAL A 18 -12.15 4.02 -0.38
C VAL A 18 -12.62 4.59 -1.71
N VAL A 19 -12.40 5.89 -1.90
CA VAL A 19 -12.82 6.62 -3.10
C VAL A 19 -11.65 7.02 -4.00
N LEU A 20 -10.43 7.02 -3.45
CA LEU A 20 -9.22 7.42 -4.14
C LEU A 20 -8.01 6.69 -3.54
N VAL A 21 -7.10 6.26 -4.40
CA VAL A 21 -5.83 5.65 -3.99
C VAL A 21 -4.66 6.35 -4.67
N GLU A 22 -3.73 6.88 -3.88
CA GLU A 22 -2.45 7.41 -4.37
C GLU A 22 -1.36 6.35 -4.31
N ALA A 23 -0.51 6.30 -5.34
CA ALA A 23 0.73 5.54 -5.36
C ALA A 23 1.88 6.42 -4.86
N LEU A 24 2.58 5.98 -3.81
CA LEU A 24 3.66 6.75 -3.19
C LEU A 24 5.03 6.14 -3.45
N ARG A 25 5.99 6.96 -3.89
CA ARG A 25 7.41 6.65 -3.91
C ARG A 25 7.97 7.03 -2.55
N VAL A 26 8.29 6.04 -1.73
CA VAL A 26 8.79 6.28 -0.38
C VAL A 26 10.11 7.05 -0.44
N GLY A 27 10.16 8.20 0.25
CA GLY A 27 11.32 9.09 0.26
C GLY A 27 12.39 8.71 1.29
N GLU A 28 11.97 8.32 2.50
CA GLU A 28 12.89 8.09 3.64
C GLU A 28 12.77 6.67 4.23
N PRO A 29 13.06 5.61 3.46
CA PRO A 29 12.67 4.23 3.81
C PRO A 29 13.28 3.68 5.11
N LEU A 30 14.44 4.21 5.54
CA LEU A 30 15.09 3.82 6.80
C LEU A 30 14.53 4.56 8.03
N GLY A 31 13.79 5.66 7.82
CA GLY A 31 13.16 6.46 8.87
C GLY A 31 11.82 5.92 9.35
N HIS A 32 11.41 4.72 8.93
CA HIS A 32 10.06 4.20 9.18
C HIS A 32 9.67 4.13 10.65
N THR A 33 10.62 4.07 11.59
CA THR A 33 10.34 4.09 13.03
C THR A 33 9.77 5.43 13.50
N SER A 34 10.11 6.56 12.85
CA SER A 34 9.63 7.90 13.23
C SER A 34 8.32 8.30 12.55
N TRP A 35 7.83 7.55 11.55
CA TRP A 35 6.56 7.86 10.89
C TRP A 35 5.39 7.63 11.83
N SER A 36 4.53 8.63 12.03
CA SER A 36 3.38 8.55 12.92
C SER A 36 2.07 8.30 12.16
N GLU A 37 1.75 9.14 11.19
CA GLU A 37 0.42 9.19 10.58
C GLU A 37 0.44 8.98 9.07
N ALA A 38 1.55 9.30 8.41
CA ALA A 38 1.70 9.20 6.97
C ALA A 38 3.06 8.62 6.59
N VAL A 39 3.09 7.92 5.45
CA VAL A 39 4.31 7.47 4.80
C VAL A 39 4.87 8.65 4.00
N PRO A 40 6.08 9.13 4.29
CA PRO A 40 6.71 10.20 3.52
C PRO A 40 7.07 9.67 2.13
N GLY A 41 6.67 10.42 1.11
CA GLY A 41 6.91 10.06 -0.27
C GLY A 41 6.26 11.01 -1.26
N GLU A 42 6.67 10.87 -2.51
CA GLU A 42 6.10 11.59 -3.64
C GLU A 42 5.00 10.75 -4.29
N GLU A 43 3.86 11.36 -4.59
CA GLU A 43 2.83 10.74 -5.41
C GLU A 43 3.36 10.54 -6.83
N PHE A 44 3.22 9.34 -7.36
CA PHE A 44 3.58 9.04 -8.75
C PHE A 44 2.44 8.36 -9.54
N GLY A 45 1.27 8.21 -8.94
CA GLY A 45 0.11 7.58 -9.56
C GLY A 45 -1.13 7.80 -8.73
N LEU A 46 -2.29 7.74 -9.40
CA LEU A 46 -3.60 7.96 -8.81
C LEU A 46 -4.57 6.97 -9.44
N TRP A 47 -5.39 6.32 -8.64
CA TRP A 47 -6.47 5.43 -9.06
C TRP A 47 -7.76 5.80 -8.35
N ASP A 48 -8.87 5.87 -9.09
CA ASP A 48 -10.21 6.10 -8.57
C ASP A 48 -11.21 5.12 -9.22
N GLY A 49 -12.45 5.11 -8.72
CA GLY A 49 -13.51 4.26 -9.25
C GLY A 49 -13.12 2.78 -9.36
N ASP A 50 -13.36 2.20 -10.53
CA ASP A 50 -13.10 0.78 -10.81
C ASP A 50 -11.62 0.39 -10.59
N GLU A 51 -10.67 1.28 -10.91
CA GLU A 51 -9.24 1.00 -10.75
C GLU A 51 -8.85 0.91 -9.27
N ALA A 52 -9.44 1.77 -8.43
CA ALA A 52 -9.28 1.71 -6.98
C ALA A 52 -9.91 0.43 -6.42
N GLU A 53 -11.13 0.06 -6.85
CA GLU A 53 -11.79 -1.18 -6.41
C GLU A 53 -11.00 -2.43 -6.77
N GLU A 54 -10.46 -2.51 -7.99
CA GLU A 54 -9.59 -3.62 -8.39
C GLU A 54 -8.32 -3.70 -7.53
N LEU A 55 -7.70 -2.55 -7.23
CA LEU A 55 -6.50 -2.50 -6.40
C LEU A 55 -6.79 -2.95 -4.96
N LEU A 56 -7.94 -2.56 -4.40
CA LEU A 56 -8.39 -3.03 -3.09
C LEU A 56 -8.69 -4.53 -3.10
N GLY A 57 -9.24 -5.05 -4.20
CA GLY A 57 -9.41 -6.48 -4.43
C GLY A 57 -8.07 -7.24 -4.41
N LEU A 58 -7.03 -6.68 -5.05
CA LEU A 58 -5.68 -7.25 -5.00
C LEU A 58 -5.11 -7.24 -3.58
N LEU A 59 -5.27 -6.15 -2.83
CA LEU A 59 -4.86 -6.06 -1.43
C LEU A 59 -5.58 -7.10 -0.58
N ALA A 60 -6.90 -7.19 -0.68
CA ALA A 60 -7.71 -8.19 0.04
C ALA A 60 -7.31 -9.64 -0.30
N ALA A 61 -6.82 -9.88 -1.52
CA ALA A 61 -6.37 -11.19 -1.98
C ALA A 61 -4.93 -11.54 -1.57
N LEU A 62 -4.15 -10.60 -0.99
CA LEU A 62 -2.77 -10.87 -0.59
C LEU A 62 -2.73 -11.98 0.47
N PRO A 63 -2.07 -13.12 0.21
CA PRO A 63 -1.92 -14.17 1.21
C PRO A 63 -1.06 -13.68 2.37
N ALA A 64 -1.31 -14.20 3.57
CA ALA A 64 -0.33 -14.11 4.65
C ALA A 64 0.99 -14.77 4.21
N GLY A 65 2.11 -14.18 4.63
CA GLY A 65 3.45 -14.70 4.35
C GLY A 65 4.35 -14.60 5.58
N GLU A 66 5.62 -14.95 5.39
CA GLU A 66 6.65 -14.87 6.43
C GLU A 66 7.41 -13.54 6.36
N ARG A 67 7.65 -12.93 7.53
CA ARG A 67 8.42 -11.69 7.63
C ARG A 67 9.92 -11.99 7.55
N MET A 68 10.63 -11.23 6.72
CA MET A 68 12.11 -11.23 6.67
C MET A 68 12.70 -10.08 7.50
N ARG A 69 14.03 -10.09 7.70
CA ARG A 69 14.69 -9.21 8.69
C ARG A 69 14.82 -7.73 8.31
N CYS A 70 14.62 -7.37 7.05
CA CYS A 70 14.78 -6.01 6.54
C CYS A 70 13.42 -5.30 6.44
N PHE A 71 13.40 -3.96 6.56
CA PHE A 71 12.26 -3.17 6.13
C PHE A 71 12.76 -1.90 5.46
N ILE A 72 12.84 -1.95 4.13
CA ILE A 72 13.28 -0.86 3.26
C ILE A 72 12.20 -0.71 2.18
N PRO A 73 11.05 -0.10 2.51
CA PRO A 73 9.93 -0.01 1.59
C PRO A 73 10.26 0.96 0.45
N ARG A 74 9.83 0.63 -0.77
CA ARG A 74 10.04 1.49 -1.96
C ARG A 74 8.75 2.10 -2.47
N TYR A 75 7.64 1.42 -2.22
CA TYR A 75 6.32 1.77 -2.69
C TYR A 75 5.40 1.92 -1.49
N GLY A 76 4.45 2.83 -1.59
CA GLY A 76 3.34 2.92 -0.67
C GLY A 76 2.03 3.21 -1.38
N LEU A 77 0.94 3.08 -0.63
CA LEU A 77 -0.39 3.54 -1.00
C LEU A 77 -0.88 4.51 0.05
N ARG A 78 -1.63 5.52 -0.36
CA ARG A 78 -2.53 6.27 0.51
C ARG A 78 -3.96 6.00 0.08
N LEU A 79 -4.75 5.42 0.98
CA LEU A 79 -6.14 5.05 0.75
C LEU A 79 -7.02 6.14 1.36
N HIS A 80 -7.69 6.93 0.54
CA HIS A 80 -8.62 7.97 1.00
C HIS A 80 -10.04 7.44 1.03
N THR A 81 -10.72 7.60 2.15
CA THR A 81 -12.10 7.16 2.33
C THR A 81 -13.10 8.29 2.03
N ALA A 82 -14.35 7.93 1.75
CA ALA A 82 -15.44 8.89 1.56
C ALA A 82 -15.67 9.79 2.79
N GLY A 83 -15.30 9.31 3.99
CA GLY A 83 -15.37 10.06 5.24
C GLY A 83 -14.27 11.12 5.41
N GLY A 84 -13.32 11.22 4.48
CA GLY A 84 -12.21 12.17 4.54
C GLY A 84 -10.99 11.69 5.35
N ASP A 85 -10.99 10.44 5.80
CA ASP A 85 -9.85 9.80 6.45
C ASP A 85 -8.90 9.20 5.42
N ALA A 86 -7.64 9.02 5.82
CA ALA A 86 -6.64 8.32 5.03
C ALA A 86 -5.92 7.23 5.83
N ARG A 87 -5.52 6.15 5.14
CA ARG A 87 -4.56 5.17 5.64
C ARG A 87 -3.39 5.04 4.68
N ASP A 88 -2.20 5.11 5.24
CA ASP A 88 -0.99 4.91 4.46
C ASP A 88 -0.45 3.49 4.66
N ILE A 89 0.00 2.87 3.58
CA ILE A 89 0.61 1.54 3.60
C ILE A 89 1.94 1.63 2.88
N ALA A 90 3.04 1.30 3.54
CA ALA A 90 4.35 1.16 2.91
C ALA A 90 4.70 -0.32 2.70
N PHE A 91 5.03 -0.71 1.47
CA PHE A 91 5.33 -2.08 1.09
C PHE A 91 6.83 -2.33 0.93
N CYS A 92 7.33 -3.36 1.60
CA CYS A 92 8.63 -3.93 1.33
C CYS A 92 8.49 -5.32 0.70
N PHE A 93 8.36 -5.36 -0.63
CA PHE A 93 8.25 -6.60 -1.41
C PHE A 93 9.46 -7.53 -1.27
N ARG A 94 10.64 -7.01 -0.89
CA ARG A 94 11.83 -7.84 -0.63
C ARG A 94 11.71 -8.63 0.69
N CYS A 95 11.03 -8.06 1.67
CA CYS A 95 11.00 -8.59 3.03
C CYS A 95 9.59 -9.04 3.45
N HIS A 96 8.66 -9.05 2.48
CA HIS A 96 7.33 -9.66 2.58
C HIS A 96 6.50 -9.06 3.71
N THR A 97 6.69 -7.76 3.94
CA THR A 97 6.08 -7.02 5.05
C THR A 97 5.63 -5.66 4.57
N ALA A 98 4.48 -5.21 5.07
CA ALA A 98 4.07 -3.82 4.97
C ALA A 98 3.97 -3.17 6.35
N LEU A 99 4.03 -1.84 6.35
CA LEU A 99 3.69 -0.98 7.48
C LEU A 99 2.42 -0.24 7.14
N VAL A 100 1.36 -0.45 7.91
CA VAL A 100 0.12 0.32 7.83
C VAL A 100 0.17 1.39 8.91
N LEU A 101 -0.07 2.64 8.52
CA LEU A 101 -0.23 3.79 9.39
C LEU A 101 -1.66 4.30 9.29
N GLY A 102 -2.17 4.83 10.38
CA GLY A 102 -3.37 5.65 10.30
C GLY A 102 -3.65 6.47 11.56
N PRO A 103 -4.84 7.08 11.66
CA PRO A 103 -5.18 8.06 12.69
C PRO A 103 -4.80 7.65 14.10
N GLY A 104 -4.37 8.65 14.87
CA GLY A 104 -3.94 8.50 16.26
C GLY A 104 -2.60 7.76 16.42
N GLY A 105 -1.81 7.66 15.34
CA GLY A 105 -0.53 6.94 15.37
C GLY A 105 -0.68 5.42 15.43
N ALA A 106 -1.81 4.88 14.96
CA ALA A 106 -2.03 3.43 14.88
C ALA A 106 -1.08 2.80 13.86
N ARG A 107 -0.45 1.68 14.24
CA ARG A 107 0.58 1.02 13.43
C ARG A 107 0.38 -0.48 13.38
N GLU A 108 0.41 -1.04 12.18
CA GLU A 108 0.32 -2.48 11.97
C GLU A 108 1.38 -2.97 11.00
N TRP A 109 1.83 -4.21 11.19
CA TRP A 109 2.93 -4.80 10.43
C TRP A 109 2.52 -6.12 9.74
N PRO A 110 1.54 -6.10 8.84
CA PRO A 110 1.11 -7.32 8.16
C PRO A 110 2.25 -7.90 7.31
N ALA A 111 2.47 -9.20 7.45
CA ALA A 111 3.34 -9.97 6.56
C ALA A 111 2.49 -10.58 5.44
N PHE A 112 3.02 -10.57 4.21
CA PHE A 112 2.32 -11.07 3.04
C PHE A 112 3.24 -11.91 2.16
N ASP A 113 2.68 -12.83 1.38
CA ASP A 113 3.45 -13.58 0.40
C ASP A 113 3.81 -12.66 -0.79
N GLY A 114 5.04 -12.15 -0.79
CA GLY A 114 5.56 -11.24 -1.82
C GLY A 114 5.73 -11.87 -3.20
N GLU A 115 5.74 -13.21 -3.28
CA GLU A 115 5.89 -13.96 -4.54
C GLU A 115 4.55 -14.46 -5.08
N SER A 116 3.46 -14.23 -4.34
CA SER A 116 2.10 -14.57 -4.78
C SER A 116 1.69 -13.77 -6.02
N ALA A 117 0.77 -14.34 -6.81
CA ALA A 117 0.18 -13.66 -7.97
C ALA A 117 -0.35 -12.25 -7.66
N PRO A 118 -1.17 -12.01 -6.61
CA PRO A 118 -1.64 -10.66 -6.29
C PRO A 118 -0.51 -9.70 -5.88
N ALA A 119 0.54 -10.17 -5.19
CA ALA A 119 1.67 -9.30 -4.83
C ALA A 119 2.50 -8.90 -6.06
N ARG A 120 2.69 -9.82 -7.01
CA ARG A 120 3.40 -9.56 -8.26
C ARG A 120 2.62 -8.60 -9.17
N GLU A 121 1.30 -8.75 -9.21
CA GLU A 121 0.40 -7.83 -9.91
C GLU A 121 0.44 -6.42 -9.30
N LEU A 122 0.32 -6.30 -7.97
CA LEU A 122 0.44 -5.02 -7.27
C LEU A 122 1.79 -4.34 -7.57
N LEU A 123 2.89 -5.11 -7.54
CA LEU A 123 4.21 -4.60 -7.90
C LEU A 123 4.32 -4.19 -9.37
N CYS A 124 3.60 -4.88 -10.28
CA CYS A 124 3.52 -4.51 -11.69
C CYS A 124 2.80 -3.16 -11.85
N ARG A 125 1.65 -2.97 -11.21
CA ARG A 125 0.89 -1.70 -11.22
C ARG A 125 1.73 -0.52 -10.72
N PHE A 126 2.48 -0.71 -9.62
CA PHE A 126 3.42 0.30 -9.15
C PHE A 126 4.51 0.67 -10.17
N ARG A 127 5.06 -0.31 -10.88
CA ARG A 127 6.09 -0.05 -11.90
C ARG A 127 5.49 0.67 -13.11
N ALA A 128 4.29 0.27 -13.52
CA ALA A 128 3.57 0.88 -14.64
C ALA A 128 3.21 2.35 -14.35
N ALA A 129 2.63 2.65 -13.19
CA ALA A 129 2.36 4.03 -12.77
C ALA A 129 3.63 4.89 -12.72
N GLY A 130 4.74 4.37 -12.18
CA GLY A 130 6.00 5.10 -12.13
C GLY A 130 6.61 5.41 -13.51
N ALA A 131 6.41 4.52 -14.48
CA ALA A 131 6.83 4.76 -15.87
C ALA A 131 6.00 5.89 -16.51
N GLN A 132 4.71 5.96 -16.22
CA GLN A 132 3.81 7.00 -16.74
C GLN A 132 4.13 8.38 -16.14
N ALA A 133 4.48 8.44 -14.85
CA ALA A 133 4.90 9.69 -14.20
C ALA A 133 6.21 10.27 -14.75
N THR A 134 7.08 9.44 -15.34
CA THR A 134 8.38 9.85 -15.91
C THR A 134 8.30 10.18 -17.41
N GLY A 135 7.13 10.03 -18.05
CA GLY A 135 6.91 10.39 -19.45
C GLY A 135 6.77 11.90 -19.67
N PRO A 136 7.06 12.43 -20.89
CA PRO A 136 6.91 13.85 -21.18
C PRO A 136 5.43 14.27 -21.05
N ARG A 137 5.13 15.12 -20.07
CA ARG A 137 3.84 15.82 -19.97
C ARG A 137 3.79 16.82 -21.12
N THR A 138 3.16 16.43 -22.23
CA THR A 138 2.93 17.34 -23.36
C THR A 138 1.77 18.23 -22.95
N VAL A 139 2.06 19.53 -22.78
CA VAL A 139 1.07 20.61 -22.63
C VAL A 139 0.49 21.01 -23.98
#